data_AF-A0A453GUA0-F1
#
_entry.id   AF-A0A453GUA0-F1
#
_cell.length_a   1.000
_cell.length_b   1.000
_cell.length_c   1.000
_cell.angle_alpha   90.00
_cell.angle_beta   90.00
_cell.angle_gamma   90.00
#
_symmetry.space_group_name_H-M   'P 1'
#
loop_
_entity.id
_entity.type
_entity.pdbx_description
1 polymer ?
#
loop_
_entity_poly.entity_id
_entity_poly.type
_entity_poly.pdbx_seq_one_letter_code
_entity_poly.pdbx_strand_id
1 'polypeptide(L)'
;MPSDTHKGHGFRKELISMLLDLRPRFLRFPGGCFVEGEWLINAFRWKEIIGPWEQRPGHFGDVWHYWTDDGLGYYEFLQLAEDLDATPIWVVNIGISHHDKINISDIAPLVEDILDSLEFAKGSAESKWGSVRASMGHPEPFLVKYVALGNEDCVFSFYREHYLEFYTAIKEAYPDIQIISNCVGSRVRLDHPADLYDFHIYKNSTWVFLNKTMFDNVPRTGPKVFVSEYAVVEEKPGDGGNGNLVASLAEAAFLTGLEK
;
A
#
# COMPACT_ATOMS: atom_id res chain seq x y z
N MET A 1 10.77 4.78 24.05
CA MET A 1 9.36 4.98 23.64
C MET A 1 8.67 5.89 24.65
N PRO A 2 7.93 6.91 24.22
CA PRO A 2 7.03 7.66 25.10
C PRO A 2 6.08 6.69 25.80
N SER A 3 5.86 6.85 27.10
CA SER A 3 4.93 6.00 27.85
C SER A 3 3.47 6.34 27.57
N ASP A 4 3.19 7.54 27.05
CA ASP A 4 1.85 8.04 26.78
C ASP A 4 1.50 8.00 25.29
N THR A 5 1.05 6.84 24.80
CA THR A 5 0.72 6.60 23.38
C THR A 5 -0.74 6.17 23.21
N HIS A 6 -1.26 6.23 21.99
CA HIS A 6 -2.63 5.76 21.70
C HIS A 6 -2.75 4.28 22.05
N LYS A 7 -3.60 3.94 23.03
CA LYS A 7 -3.82 2.59 23.58
C LYS A 7 -2.55 1.83 24.03
N GLY A 8 -1.41 2.52 24.18
CA GLY A 8 -0.12 1.86 24.44
C GLY A 8 0.56 1.27 23.20
N HIS A 9 0.03 1.48 21.99
CA HIS A 9 0.52 0.89 20.74
C HIS A 9 1.66 1.68 20.07
N GLY A 10 2.22 2.70 20.73
CA GLY A 10 3.36 3.46 20.20
C GLY A 10 2.98 4.71 19.39
N PHE A 11 1.72 4.89 18.99
CA PHE A 11 1.31 6.03 18.17
C PHE A 11 1.10 7.32 18.97
N ARG A 12 1.44 8.45 18.35
CA ARG A 12 1.20 9.79 18.89
C ARG A 12 -0.31 10.07 18.96
N LYS A 13 -0.83 10.30 20.16
CA LYS A 13 -2.27 10.48 20.40
C LYS A 13 -2.92 11.56 19.55
N GLU A 14 -2.27 12.71 19.42
CA GLU A 14 -2.79 13.83 18.64
C GLU A 14 -2.98 13.48 17.16
N LEU A 15 -2.00 12.79 16.56
CA LEU A 15 -2.06 12.38 15.16
C LEU A 15 -3.13 11.31 14.92
N ILE A 16 -3.23 10.32 15.83
CA ILE A 16 -4.30 9.32 15.74
C ILE A 16 -5.67 9.95 15.88
N SER A 17 -5.85 10.93 16.77
CA SER A 17 -7.12 11.64 16.89
C SER A 17 -7.53 12.30 15.57
N MET A 18 -6.59 12.94 14.88
CA MET A 18 -6.86 13.54 13.57
C MET A 18 -7.23 12.48 12.52
N LEU A 19 -6.57 11.32 12.52
CA LEU A 19 -6.91 10.22 11.62
C LEU A 19 -8.29 9.63 11.93
N LEU A 20 -8.66 9.48 13.20
CA LEU A 20 -9.99 9.02 13.60
C LEU A 20 -11.09 9.97 13.15
N ASP A 21 -10.84 11.29 13.21
CA ASP A 21 -11.80 12.31 12.76
C ASP A 21 -12.04 12.25 11.24
N LEU A 22 -11.04 11.83 10.44
CA LEU A 22 -11.19 11.59 9.01
C LEU A 22 -12.08 10.37 8.69
N ARG A 23 -12.21 9.43 9.62
CA ARG A 23 -12.95 8.15 9.46
C ARG A 23 -12.56 7.39 8.18
N PRO A 24 -11.26 7.12 7.96
CA PRO A 24 -10.81 6.39 6.78
C PRO A 24 -11.42 4.99 6.76
N ARG A 25 -11.73 4.49 5.56
CA ARG A 25 -12.24 3.11 5.39
C ARG A 25 -11.15 2.11 5.05
N PHE A 26 -9.99 2.59 4.65
CA PHE A 26 -8.82 1.77 4.34
C PHE A 26 -7.52 2.51 4.65
N LEU A 27 -6.44 1.75 4.79
CA LEU A 27 -5.08 2.25 4.95
C LEU A 27 -4.17 1.50 3.98
N ARG A 28 -3.60 2.20 2.99
CA ARG A 28 -2.59 1.67 2.05
C ARG A 28 -1.21 1.85 2.66
N PHE A 29 -0.44 0.76 2.78
CA PHE A 29 0.88 0.78 3.41
C PHE A 29 1.74 -0.40 2.92
N PRO A 30 3.07 -0.35 3.06
CA PRO A 30 3.88 0.77 3.54
C PRO A 30 4.18 1.76 2.40
N GLY A 31 3.56 1.54 1.23
CA GLY A 31 4.04 1.96 -0.06
C GLY A 31 4.08 3.45 -0.38
N GLY A 32 3.65 3.72 -1.61
CA GLY A 32 4.47 4.54 -2.51
C GLY A 32 5.83 3.89 -2.77
N CYS A 33 6.72 4.63 -3.40
CA CYS A 33 8.08 4.19 -3.75
C CYS A 33 8.92 3.63 -2.59
N PHE A 34 8.52 3.85 -1.33
CA PHE A 34 9.19 3.29 -0.14
C PHE A 34 9.20 1.75 -0.11
N VAL A 35 8.18 1.10 -0.67
CA VAL A 35 8.16 -0.37 -0.76
C VAL A 35 9.17 -0.91 -1.78
N GLU A 36 9.50 -0.10 -2.80
CA GLU A 36 10.38 -0.45 -3.92
C GLU A 36 11.85 -0.17 -3.60
N GLY A 37 12.13 1.04 -3.11
CA GLY A 37 13.47 1.61 -3.07
C GLY A 37 13.95 2.10 -4.44
N GLU A 38 15.00 2.93 -4.46
CA GLU A 38 15.76 3.18 -5.70
C GLU A 38 16.48 1.89 -6.12
N TRP A 39 16.93 1.10 -5.15
CA TRP A 39 17.58 -0.19 -5.34
C TRP A 39 16.99 -1.24 -4.40
N LEU A 40 16.90 -2.50 -4.85
CA LEU A 40 16.29 -3.61 -4.09
C LEU A 40 16.95 -3.90 -2.74
N ILE A 41 18.20 -3.46 -2.54
CA ILE A 41 18.91 -3.55 -1.26
C ILE A 41 18.25 -2.68 -0.17
N ASN A 42 17.52 -1.64 -0.57
CA ASN A 42 16.80 -0.71 0.31
C ASN A 42 15.28 -0.91 0.25
N ALA A 43 14.80 -1.95 -0.42
CA ALA A 43 13.37 -2.26 -0.46
C ALA A 43 12.87 -2.67 0.93
N PHE A 44 11.59 -2.38 1.20
CA PHE A 44 10.95 -2.75 2.46
C PHE A 44 10.89 -4.27 2.68
N ARG A 45 11.48 -4.76 3.79
CA ARG A 45 11.52 -6.20 4.16
C ARG A 45 10.75 -6.46 5.45
N TRP A 46 9.50 -6.92 5.32
CA TRP A 46 8.58 -7.02 6.47
C TRP A 46 9.09 -7.93 7.61
N LYS A 47 9.84 -9.00 7.31
CA LYS A 47 10.39 -9.91 8.33
C LYS A 47 11.47 -9.27 9.20
N GLU A 48 12.19 -8.27 8.67
CA GLU A 48 13.27 -7.59 9.39
C GLU A 48 12.72 -6.55 10.38
N ILE A 49 11.43 -6.25 10.29
CA ILE A 49 10.78 -5.13 10.97
C ILE A 49 9.57 -5.57 11.81
N ILE A 50 9.50 -6.86 12.14
CA ILE A 50 8.62 -7.41 13.18
C ILE A 50 9.46 -7.77 14.42
N GLY A 51 8.79 -8.09 15.53
CA GLY A 51 9.47 -8.37 16.80
C GLY A 51 9.97 -7.10 17.51
N PRO A 52 10.87 -7.24 18.50
CA PRO A 52 11.32 -6.13 19.33
C PRO A 52 12.00 -5.03 18.51
N TRP A 53 11.53 -3.79 18.66
CA TRP A 53 11.99 -2.65 17.85
C TRP A 53 13.49 -2.39 17.98
N GLU A 54 14.07 -2.63 19.16
CA GLU A 54 15.50 -2.42 19.43
C GLU A 54 16.41 -3.43 18.73
N GLN A 55 15.85 -4.48 18.11
CA GLN A 55 16.57 -5.48 17.32
C GLN A 55 16.40 -5.28 15.81
N ARG A 56 15.55 -4.33 15.39
CA ARG A 56 15.32 -4.04 13.97
C ARG A 56 16.53 -3.28 13.42
N PRO A 57 17.06 -3.67 12.25
CA PRO A 57 18.25 -3.02 11.68
C PRO A 57 17.95 -1.60 11.18
N GLY A 58 16.68 -1.30 10.86
CA GLY A 58 16.34 -0.15 10.04
C GLY A 58 16.89 -0.29 8.62
N HIS A 59 16.61 0.67 7.76
CA HIS A 59 17.27 0.77 6.45
C HIS A 59 17.34 2.22 5.97
N PHE A 60 18.15 2.43 4.92
CA PHE A 60 18.20 3.74 4.26
C PHE A 60 17.04 3.84 3.26
N GLY A 61 16.08 4.74 3.52
CA GLY A 61 15.04 5.09 2.56
C GLY A 61 15.65 5.95 1.46
N ASP A 62 16.23 5.29 0.46
CA ASP A 62 17.02 5.93 -0.59
C ASP A 62 16.20 6.82 -1.54
N VAL A 63 14.90 6.54 -1.71
CA VAL A 63 13.96 7.40 -2.44
C VAL A 63 13.77 8.76 -1.77
N TRP A 64 13.71 8.78 -0.44
CA TRP A 64 13.44 10.00 0.35
C TRP A 64 14.66 10.55 1.08
N HIS A 65 15.81 9.91 0.90
CA HIS A 65 17.12 10.29 1.41
C HIS A 65 17.20 10.46 2.94
N TYR A 66 16.53 9.59 3.70
CA TYR A 66 16.67 9.53 5.15
C TYR A 66 16.72 8.09 5.67
N TRP A 67 17.33 7.91 6.84
CA TRP A 67 17.36 6.61 7.51
C TRP A 67 16.05 6.37 8.27
N THR A 68 15.43 5.21 8.07
CA THR A 68 14.30 4.73 8.85
C THR A 68 14.79 3.74 9.90
N ASP A 69 14.28 3.85 11.12
CA ASP A 69 14.53 2.87 12.18
C ASP A 69 13.61 1.64 12.05
N ASP A 70 12.65 1.68 11.12
CA ASP A 70 11.60 0.69 10.93
C ASP A 70 10.82 0.34 12.21
N GLY A 71 10.72 1.33 13.11
CA GLY A 71 9.87 1.22 14.31
C GLY A 71 8.38 1.17 13.95
N LEU A 72 7.98 1.80 12.84
CA LEU A 72 6.66 1.65 12.24
C LEU A 72 6.72 0.57 11.16
N GLY A 73 6.64 -0.69 11.59
CA GLY A 73 6.77 -1.87 10.74
C GLY A 73 5.42 -2.50 10.36
N TYR A 74 5.49 -3.74 9.85
CA TYR A 74 4.32 -4.46 9.33
C TYR A 74 3.23 -4.65 10.39
N TYR A 75 3.61 -5.10 11.59
CA TYR A 75 2.69 -5.28 12.71
C TYR A 75 2.05 -3.95 13.13
N GLU A 76 2.85 -2.88 13.25
CA GLU A 76 2.35 -1.59 13.68
C GLU A 76 1.35 -1.00 12.67
N PHE A 77 1.57 -1.14 11.36
CA PHE A 77 0.58 -0.71 10.36
C PHE A 77 -0.73 -1.51 10.41
N LEU A 78 -0.67 -2.83 10.64
CA LEU A 78 -1.87 -3.65 10.83
C LEU A 78 -2.63 -3.22 12.10
N GLN A 79 -1.91 -2.99 13.20
CA GLN A 79 -2.50 -2.48 14.45
C GLN A 79 -3.13 -1.10 14.25
N LEU A 80 -2.48 -0.21 13.48
CA LEU A 80 -3.01 1.11 13.16
C LEU A 80 -4.31 1.01 12.35
N ALA A 81 -4.36 0.13 11.35
CA ALA A 81 -5.58 -0.08 10.57
C ALA A 81 -6.75 -0.54 11.45
N GLU A 82 -6.49 -1.48 12.38
CA GLU A 82 -7.49 -1.95 13.36
C GLU A 82 -7.94 -0.83 14.32
N ASP A 83 -6.99 -0.02 14.81
CA ASP A 83 -7.31 1.12 15.69
C ASP A 83 -8.19 2.18 15.03
N LEU A 84 -8.07 2.31 13.71
CA LEU A 84 -8.84 3.25 12.88
C LEU A 84 -10.17 2.66 12.35
N ASP A 85 -10.47 1.38 12.61
CA ASP A 85 -11.56 0.64 11.95
C ASP A 85 -11.47 0.71 10.41
N ALA A 86 -10.23 0.70 9.91
CA ALA A 86 -9.89 0.78 8.50
C ALA A 86 -9.42 -0.59 7.97
N THR A 87 -9.72 -0.88 6.71
CA THR A 87 -9.21 -2.10 6.06
C THR A 87 -7.76 -1.89 5.60
N PRO A 88 -6.78 -2.68 6.06
CA PRO A 88 -5.42 -2.62 5.54
C PRO A 88 -5.35 -3.05 4.07
N ILE A 89 -4.62 -2.29 3.26
CA ILE A 89 -4.20 -2.64 1.90
C ILE A 89 -2.69 -2.84 1.94
N TRP A 90 -2.29 -4.11 1.86
CA TRP A 90 -0.90 -4.51 1.95
C TRP A 90 -0.21 -4.36 0.60
N VAL A 91 0.67 -3.37 0.48
CA VAL A 91 1.48 -3.13 -0.71
C VAL A 91 2.78 -3.93 -0.57
N VAL A 92 3.09 -4.76 -1.56
CA VAL A 92 4.26 -5.65 -1.52
C VAL A 92 5.22 -5.35 -2.65
N ASN A 93 6.51 -5.44 -2.36
CA ASN A 93 7.55 -5.44 -3.38
C ASN A 93 7.48 -6.78 -4.14
N ILE A 94 7.34 -6.73 -5.46
CA ILE A 94 7.29 -7.93 -6.31
C ILE A 94 8.62 -8.25 -7.00
N GLY A 95 9.73 -7.83 -6.40
CA GLY A 95 11.09 -8.01 -6.92
C GLY A 95 11.51 -6.93 -7.91
N ILE A 96 10.95 -5.72 -7.78
CA ILE A 96 11.23 -4.57 -8.62
C ILE A 96 11.60 -3.38 -7.72
N SER A 97 12.57 -2.59 -8.17
CA SER A 97 12.88 -1.25 -7.67
C SER A 97 12.92 -0.26 -8.85
N HIS A 98 13.20 1.02 -8.60
CA HIS A 98 13.35 1.99 -9.68
C HIS A 98 14.53 1.70 -10.63
N HIS A 99 15.57 0.98 -10.17
CA HIS A 99 16.80 0.78 -10.94
C HIS A 99 17.20 -0.67 -11.18
N ASP A 100 16.68 -1.61 -10.40
CA ASP A 100 16.98 -3.04 -10.55
C ASP A 100 15.76 -3.94 -10.34
N LYS A 101 15.95 -5.23 -10.63
CA LYS A 101 14.95 -6.26 -10.44
C LYS A 101 15.59 -7.58 -10.05
N ILE A 102 14.84 -8.43 -9.36
CA ILE A 102 15.16 -9.84 -9.18
C ILE A 102 14.95 -10.54 -10.52
N ASN A 103 15.81 -11.49 -10.87
CA ASN A 103 15.59 -12.29 -12.06
C ASN A 103 14.39 -13.23 -11.82
N ILE A 104 13.51 -13.41 -12.80
CA ILE A 104 12.27 -14.17 -12.58
C ILE A 104 12.53 -15.61 -12.12
N SER A 105 13.62 -16.21 -12.58
CA SER A 105 14.06 -17.56 -12.14
C SER A 105 14.41 -17.65 -10.64
N ASP A 106 14.70 -16.51 -10.01
CA ASP A 106 15.12 -16.40 -8.60
C ASP A 106 14.03 -15.76 -7.71
N ILE A 107 12.80 -15.56 -8.23
CA ILE A 107 11.73 -14.82 -7.54
C ILE A 107 11.06 -15.62 -6.40
N ALA A 108 11.13 -16.95 -6.46
CA ALA A 108 10.37 -17.84 -5.57
C ALA A 108 10.56 -17.56 -4.07
N PRO A 109 11.78 -17.28 -3.54
CA PRO A 109 11.95 -16.92 -2.14
C PRO A 109 11.19 -15.66 -1.74
N LEU A 110 11.05 -14.68 -2.63
CA LEU A 110 10.28 -13.47 -2.36
C LEU A 110 8.77 -13.74 -2.41
N VAL A 111 8.31 -14.64 -3.29
CA VAL A 111 6.91 -15.08 -3.31
C VAL A 111 6.52 -15.73 -1.98
N GLU A 112 7.35 -16.66 -1.48
CA GLU A 112 7.16 -17.28 -0.17
C GLU A 112 7.24 -16.26 0.97
N ASP A 113 8.12 -15.27 0.87
CA ASP A 113 8.20 -14.17 1.84
C ASP A 113 6.89 -13.40 1.97
N ILE A 114 6.20 -13.16 0.85
CA ILE A 114 4.89 -12.50 0.85
C ILE A 114 3.79 -13.43 1.37
N LEU A 115 3.81 -14.72 1.05
CA LEU A 115 2.85 -15.68 1.63
C LEU A 115 3.02 -15.81 3.15
N ASP A 116 4.26 -15.79 3.63
CA ASP A 116 4.60 -15.75 5.06
C ASP A 116 4.00 -14.50 5.73
N SER A 117 3.99 -13.34 5.05
CA SER A 117 3.36 -12.11 5.59
C SER A 117 1.84 -12.25 5.73
N LEU A 118 1.21 -12.95 4.79
CA LEU A 118 -0.22 -13.21 4.84
C LEU A 118 -0.56 -14.26 5.91
N GLU A 119 0.30 -15.26 6.12
CA GLU A 119 0.15 -16.20 7.24
C GLU A 119 0.34 -15.48 8.58
N PHE A 120 1.30 -14.55 8.68
CA PHE A 120 1.46 -13.70 9.87
C PHE A 120 0.18 -12.93 10.18
N ALA A 121 -0.47 -12.33 9.17
CA ALA A 121 -1.67 -11.54 9.39
C ALA A 121 -2.92 -12.40 9.63
N LYS A 122 -3.12 -13.48 8.87
CA LYS A 122 -4.39 -14.24 8.80
C LYS A 122 -4.36 -15.62 9.46
N GLY A 123 -3.17 -16.19 9.68
CA GLY A 123 -2.99 -17.53 10.22
C GLY A 123 -3.46 -17.67 11.67
N SER A 124 -3.76 -18.91 12.09
CA SER A 124 -4.10 -19.19 13.49
C SER A 124 -2.88 -18.98 14.40
N ALA A 125 -3.10 -18.79 15.70
CA ALA A 125 -2.02 -18.58 16.67
C ALA A 125 -1.06 -19.79 16.78
N GLU A 126 -1.43 -20.96 16.24
CA GLU A 126 -0.62 -22.19 16.19
C GLU A 126 0.17 -22.32 14.88
N SER A 127 -0.13 -21.49 13.88
CA SER A 127 0.56 -21.50 12.60
C SER A 127 1.97 -20.91 12.74
N LYS A 128 2.84 -21.13 11.73
CA LYS A 128 4.25 -20.72 11.82
C LYS A 128 4.35 -19.22 12.07
N TRP A 129 3.69 -18.41 11.25
CA TRP A 129 3.74 -16.96 11.38
C TRP A 129 2.62 -16.37 12.23
N GLY A 130 1.46 -17.03 12.31
CA GLY A 130 0.41 -16.61 13.24
C GLY A 130 0.84 -16.75 14.71
N SER A 131 1.69 -17.73 15.05
CA SER A 131 2.30 -17.82 16.39
C SER A 131 3.27 -16.66 16.69
N VAL A 132 3.97 -16.13 15.68
CA VAL A 132 4.81 -14.93 15.83
C VAL A 132 3.94 -13.73 16.15
N ARG A 133 2.86 -13.49 15.38
CA ARG A 133 1.86 -12.44 15.66
C ARG A 133 1.29 -12.55 17.08
N ALA A 134 0.87 -13.76 17.47
CA ALA A 134 0.36 -14.03 18.81
C ALA A 134 1.38 -13.73 19.91
N SER A 135 2.66 -14.08 19.70
CA SER A 135 3.76 -13.80 20.64
C SER A 135 4.03 -12.30 20.80
N MET A 136 3.68 -11.50 19.78
CA MET A 136 3.77 -10.03 19.81
C MET A 136 2.57 -9.38 20.52
N GLY A 137 1.63 -10.17 21.05
CA GLY A 137 0.51 -9.68 21.84
C GLY A 137 -0.83 -9.63 21.10
N HIS A 138 -0.89 -10.09 19.85
CA HIS A 138 -2.12 -10.09 19.04
C HIS A 138 -2.46 -11.49 18.52
N PRO A 139 -3.16 -12.32 19.31
CA PRO A 139 -3.46 -13.70 18.92
C PRO A 139 -4.51 -13.79 17.81
N GLU A 140 -5.39 -12.79 17.68
CA GLU A 140 -6.45 -12.80 16.68
C GLU A 140 -5.92 -12.47 15.28
N PRO A 141 -6.48 -13.05 14.20
CA PRO A 141 -6.11 -12.66 12.85
C PRO A 141 -6.49 -11.21 12.52
N PHE A 142 -5.61 -10.49 11.82
CA PHE A 142 -5.93 -9.19 11.23
C PHE A 142 -6.81 -9.34 9.98
N LEU A 143 -7.64 -8.31 9.71
CA LEU A 143 -8.53 -8.29 8.55
C LEU A 143 -7.82 -7.83 7.27
N VAL A 144 -6.95 -8.67 6.71
CA VAL A 144 -6.33 -8.41 5.40
C VAL A 144 -7.22 -8.93 4.27
N LYS A 145 -7.77 -8.00 3.48
CA LYS A 145 -8.63 -8.28 2.32
C LYS A 145 -8.00 -7.92 0.98
N TYR A 146 -7.06 -6.98 0.99
CA TYR A 146 -6.49 -6.40 -0.22
C TYR A 146 -4.97 -6.50 -0.19
N VAL A 147 -4.39 -6.94 -1.31
CA VAL A 147 -2.96 -6.91 -1.56
C VAL A 147 -2.71 -6.16 -2.87
N ALA A 148 -1.84 -5.15 -2.83
CA ALA A 148 -1.36 -4.46 -4.01
C ALA A 148 0.02 -5.00 -4.41
N LEU A 149 0.13 -5.48 -5.64
CA LEU A 149 1.33 -6.13 -6.17
C LEU A 149 2.20 -5.11 -6.90
N GLY A 150 3.20 -4.58 -6.19
CA GLY A 150 4.06 -3.51 -6.66
C GLY A 150 3.53 -2.11 -6.35
N ASN A 151 4.26 -1.10 -6.81
CA ASN A 151 3.84 0.30 -6.82
C ASN A 151 4.29 0.97 -8.12
N GLU A 152 3.36 1.54 -8.92
CA GLU A 152 3.66 2.19 -10.21
C GLU A 152 4.50 1.38 -11.24
N ASP A 153 4.77 0.11 -10.96
CA ASP A 153 5.71 -0.74 -11.71
C ASP A 153 5.27 -1.08 -13.13
N CYS A 154 4.00 -0.87 -13.48
CA CYS A 154 3.45 -1.24 -14.79
C CYS A 154 4.14 -0.55 -15.97
N VAL A 155 4.91 0.52 -15.71
CA VAL A 155 5.77 1.17 -16.71
C VAL A 155 6.89 0.25 -17.21
N PHE A 156 7.27 -0.76 -16.42
CA PHE A 156 8.29 -1.72 -16.77
C PHE A 156 7.72 -2.91 -17.56
N SER A 157 8.39 -3.27 -18.67
CA SER A 157 7.95 -4.38 -19.53
C SER A 157 7.96 -5.75 -18.83
N PHE A 158 8.68 -5.87 -17.72
CA PHE A 158 8.79 -7.07 -16.89
C PHE A 158 7.82 -7.09 -15.70
N TYR A 159 7.00 -6.06 -15.50
CA TYR A 159 6.00 -6.05 -14.41
C TYR A 159 5.11 -7.29 -14.46
N ARG A 160 4.61 -7.62 -15.66
CA ARG A 160 3.62 -8.69 -15.84
C ARG A 160 4.14 -10.06 -15.44
N GLU A 161 5.39 -10.40 -15.77
CA GLU A 161 5.94 -11.71 -15.41
C GLU A 161 6.12 -11.84 -13.89
N HIS A 162 6.61 -10.78 -13.23
CA HIS A 162 6.69 -10.73 -11.77
C HIS A 162 5.29 -10.83 -11.15
N TYR A 163 4.36 -9.96 -11.56
CA TYR A 163 2.99 -9.92 -11.06
C TYR A 163 2.31 -11.29 -11.06
N LEU A 164 2.45 -12.06 -12.15
CA LEU A 164 1.77 -13.34 -12.30
C LEU A 164 2.25 -14.41 -11.31
N GLU A 165 3.52 -14.40 -10.91
CA GLU A 165 4.06 -15.31 -9.89
C GLU A 165 3.39 -15.05 -8.53
N PHE A 166 3.36 -13.79 -8.10
CA PHE A 166 2.71 -13.41 -6.83
C PHE A 166 1.20 -13.57 -6.88
N TYR A 167 0.55 -13.14 -7.97
CA TYR A 167 -0.90 -13.30 -8.14
C TYR A 167 -1.32 -14.76 -8.02
N THR A 168 -0.62 -15.66 -8.72
CA THR A 168 -0.97 -17.09 -8.75
C THR A 168 -0.81 -17.70 -7.37
N ALA A 169 0.34 -17.48 -6.73
CA ALA A 169 0.62 -18.01 -5.40
C ALA A 169 -0.36 -17.50 -4.34
N ILE A 170 -0.66 -16.19 -4.34
CA ILE A 170 -1.61 -15.62 -3.37
C ILE A 170 -3.03 -16.13 -3.62
N LYS A 171 -3.49 -16.22 -4.87
CA LYS A 171 -4.84 -16.71 -5.15
C LYS A 171 -5.00 -18.21 -4.87
N GLU A 172 -3.93 -18.99 -4.97
CA GLU A 172 -3.92 -20.40 -4.58
C GLU A 172 -4.02 -20.56 -3.05
N ALA A 173 -3.21 -19.81 -2.29
CA ALA A 173 -3.19 -19.90 -0.83
C ALA A 173 -4.36 -19.18 -0.14
N TYR A 174 -4.78 -18.03 -0.68
CA TYR A 174 -5.75 -17.11 -0.09
C TYR A 174 -6.74 -16.60 -1.16
N PRO A 175 -7.66 -17.46 -1.64
CA PRO A 175 -8.58 -17.11 -2.73
C PRO A 175 -9.54 -15.96 -2.39
N ASP A 176 -9.74 -15.66 -1.11
CA ASP A 176 -10.56 -14.55 -0.61
C ASP A 176 -9.90 -13.16 -0.76
N ILE A 177 -8.57 -13.10 -0.91
CA ILE A 177 -7.85 -11.85 -1.09
C ILE A 177 -8.15 -11.26 -2.48
N GLN A 178 -8.44 -9.97 -2.49
CA GLN A 178 -8.58 -9.17 -3.71
C GLN A 178 -7.24 -8.56 -4.09
N ILE A 179 -6.84 -8.74 -5.35
CA ILE A 179 -5.55 -8.27 -5.85
C ILE A 179 -5.72 -6.94 -6.60
N ILE A 180 -4.86 -5.99 -6.26
CA ILE A 180 -4.75 -4.68 -6.90
C ILE A 180 -3.51 -4.70 -7.81
N SER A 181 -3.73 -4.51 -9.11
CA SER A 181 -2.66 -4.28 -10.10
C SER A 181 -2.28 -2.81 -10.17
N ASN A 182 -1.02 -2.46 -10.44
CA ASN A 182 -0.62 -1.06 -10.69
C ASN A 182 -0.83 -0.63 -12.15
N CYS A 183 -1.27 -1.54 -13.02
CA CYS A 183 -1.58 -1.19 -14.40
C CYS A 183 -2.93 -0.51 -14.51
N VAL A 184 -2.97 0.67 -15.12
CA VAL A 184 -4.22 1.44 -15.28
C VAL A 184 -5.17 0.75 -16.27
N GLY A 185 -6.26 0.20 -15.74
CA GLY A 185 -7.30 -0.50 -16.51
C GLY A 185 -8.42 0.39 -17.08
N SER A 186 -8.33 1.71 -16.94
CA SER A 186 -9.43 2.64 -17.29
C SER A 186 -9.63 2.85 -18.79
N ARG A 187 -8.59 2.67 -19.61
CA ARG A 187 -8.62 2.88 -21.07
C ARG A 187 -8.29 1.64 -21.88
N VAL A 188 -7.45 0.76 -21.34
CA VAL A 188 -7.02 -0.49 -21.96
C VAL A 188 -7.33 -1.62 -21.00
N ARG A 189 -7.90 -2.69 -21.52
CA ARG A 189 -8.15 -3.90 -20.73
C ARG A 189 -6.82 -4.46 -20.25
N LEU A 190 -6.71 -4.77 -18.97
CA LEU A 190 -5.54 -5.45 -18.41
C LEU A 190 -5.28 -6.77 -19.15
N ASP A 191 -4.02 -7.08 -19.40
CA ASP A 191 -3.54 -8.30 -20.05
C ASP A 191 -3.18 -9.42 -19.03
N HIS A 192 -3.60 -9.22 -17.79
CA HIS A 192 -3.44 -10.11 -16.64
C HIS A 192 -4.68 -9.98 -15.73
N PRO A 193 -4.98 -10.98 -14.89
CA PRO A 193 -6.13 -10.94 -13.99
C PRO A 193 -5.88 -10.00 -12.81
N ALA A 194 -6.91 -9.26 -12.38
CA ALA A 194 -6.91 -8.44 -11.17
C ALA A 194 -8.36 -8.23 -10.69
N ASP A 195 -8.53 -7.96 -9.40
CA ASP A 195 -9.83 -7.56 -8.83
C ASP A 195 -10.01 -6.04 -8.88
N LEU A 196 -8.90 -5.30 -8.69
CA LEU A 196 -8.83 -3.86 -8.82
C LEU A 196 -7.58 -3.44 -9.60
N TYR A 197 -7.58 -2.20 -10.09
CA TYR A 197 -6.37 -1.52 -10.54
C TYR A 197 -6.16 -0.20 -9.82
N ASP A 198 -4.90 0.08 -9.51
CA ASP A 198 -4.46 1.32 -8.90
C ASP A 198 -4.44 2.46 -9.94
N PHE A 199 -4.80 3.65 -9.50
CA PHE A 199 -4.84 4.84 -10.34
C PHE A 199 -4.33 6.05 -9.56
N HIS A 200 -3.28 6.66 -10.10
CA HIS A 200 -2.59 7.78 -9.47
C HIS A 200 -2.73 9.05 -10.31
N ILE A 201 -3.00 10.18 -9.65
CA ILE A 201 -3.00 11.49 -10.31
C ILE A 201 -2.40 12.61 -9.45
N TYR A 202 -1.36 13.23 -9.99
CA TYR A 202 -0.76 14.44 -9.44
C TYR A 202 -0.77 15.53 -10.52
N LYS A 203 -1.72 16.47 -10.42
CA LYS A 203 -1.98 17.48 -11.46
C LYS A 203 -2.38 18.84 -10.86
N ASN A 204 -2.32 19.91 -11.66
CA ASN A 204 -2.85 21.21 -11.22
C ASN A 204 -4.37 21.21 -10.97
N SER A 205 -4.84 22.22 -10.25
CA SER A 205 -6.24 22.40 -9.81
C SER A 205 -7.24 22.36 -10.97
N THR A 206 -6.92 23.01 -12.10
CA THR A 206 -7.79 23.07 -13.27
C THR A 206 -8.00 21.69 -13.87
N TRP A 207 -6.92 20.92 -14.01
CA TRP A 207 -7.00 19.57 -14.56
C TRP A 207 -7.83 18.65 -13.67
N VAL A 208 -7.58 18.64 -12.36
CA VAL A 208 -8.29 17.78 -11.40
C VAL A 208 -9.79 18.10 -11.41
N PHE A 209 -10.15 19.39 -11.35
CA PHE A 209 -11.55 19.83 -11.41
C PHE A 209 -12.26 19.40 -12.70
N LEU A 210 -11.61 19.55 -13.85
CA LEU A 210 -12.20 19.22 -15.16
C LEU A 210 -12.33 17.70 -15.40
N ASN A 211 -11.55 16.88 -14.69
CA ASN A 211 -11.58 15.41 -14.83
C ASN A 211 -12.54 14.70 -13.86
N LYS A 212 -13.49 15.41 -13.26
CA LYS A 212 -14.56 14.82 -12.42
C LYS A 212 -15.47 13.81 -13.12
N THR A 213 -15.39 13.67 -14.44
CA THR A 213 -16.15 12.67 -15.22
C THR A 213 -15.25 11.59 -15.80
N MET A 214 -14.01 11.48 -15.29
CA MET A 214 -12.99 10.58 -15.83
C MET A 214 -13.44 9.11 -15.87
N PHE A 215 -14.25 8.68 -14.89
CA PHE A 215 -14.67 7.29 -14.74
C PHE A 215 -16.10 7.01 -15.22
N ASP A 216 -16.79 7.99 -15.81
CA ASP A 216 -18.18 7.85 -16.26
C ASP A 216 -18.35 6.74 -17.30
N ASN A 217 -17.34 6.60 -18.19
CA ASN A 217 -17.35 5.66 -19.31
C ASN A 217 -16.44 4.44 -19.12
N VAL A 218 -15.86 4.26 -17.92
CA VAL A 218 -15.04 3.07 -17.64
C VAL A 218 -15.93 1.82 -17.65
N PRO A 219 -15.49 0.70 -18.25
CA PRO A 219 -16.26 -0.54 -18.27
C PRO A 219 -16.72 -0.95 -16.86
N ARG A 220 -18.02 -1.25 -16.71
CA ARG A 220 -18.60 -1.75 -15.45
C ARG A 220 -18.41 -3.26 -15.25
N THR A 221 -17.80 -3.92 -16.24
CA THR A 221 -17.42 -5.33 -16.22
C THR A 221 -15.89 -5.43 -16.17
N GLY A 222 -15.34 -6.05 -15.13
CA GLY A 222 -13.89 -6.22 -14.95
C GLY A 222 -13.39 -5.66 -13.61
N PRO A 223 -12.06 -5.45 -13.50
CA PRO A 223 -11.46 -4.94 -12.28
C PRO A 223 -11.96 -3.53 -11.96
N LYS A 224 -12.19 -3.25 -10.67
CA LYS A 224 -12.63 -1.92 -10.21
C LYS A 224 -11.47 -0.94 -10.14
N VAL A 225 -11.74 0.35 -10.31
CA VAL A 225 -10.71 1.37 -10.05
C VAL A 225 -10.51 1.55 -8.55
N PHE A 226 -9.25 1.63 -8.15
CA PHE A 226 -8.82 2.08 -6.83
C PHE A 226 -7.98 3.34 -7.02
N VAL A 227 -8.53 4.51 -6.69
CA VAL A 227 -7.78 5.78 -6.75
C VAL A 227 -7.03 5.93 -5.44
N SER A 228 -5.81 5.42 -5.38
CA SER A 228 -5.05 5.35 -4.13
C SER A 228 -4.19 6.57 -3.86
N GLU A 229 -3.79 7.27 -4.92
CA GLU A 229 -2.95 8.46 -4.86
C GLU A 229 -3.57 9.56 -5.71
N TYR A 230 -3.98 10.65 -5.07
CA TYR A 230 -4.42 11.84 -5.77
C TYR A 230 -4.06 13.08 -4.96
N ALA A 231 -3.54 14.10 -5.64
CA ALA A 231 -3.42 15.42 -5.06
C ALA A 231 -3.34 16.49 -6.15
N VAL A 232 -3.85 17.67 -5.83
CA VAL A 232 -3.50 18.88 -6.56
C VAL A 232 -2.08 19.28 -6.16
N VAL A 233 -1.16 19.21 -7.10
CA VAL A 233 0.25 19.56 -6.89
C VAL A 233 0.63 20.86 -7.58
N GLU A 234 1.73 21.45 -7.13
CA GLU A 234 2.27 22.70 -7.65
C GLU A 234 2.94 22.50 -9.01
N GLU A 235 2.15 22.34 -10.08
CA GLU A 235 2.67 22.47 -11.46
C GLU A 235 2.82 23.95 -11.89
N LYS A 236 2.20 24.88 -11.15
CA LYS A 236 2.28 26.34 -11.35
C LYS A 236 2.33 27.05 -10.00
N PRO A 237 3.05 28.18 -9.86
CA PRO A 237 3.11 28.92 -8.60
C PRO A 237 1.71 29.24 -8.05
N GLY A 238 1.41 28.78 -6.83
CA GLY A 238 0.13 28.99 -6.16
C GLY A 238 -0.94 27.89 -6.39
N ASP A 239 -0.67 26.89 -7.23
CA ASP A 239 -1.44 25.64 -7.25
C ASP A 239 -0.90 24.70 -6.15
N GLY A 240 -1.76 24.07 -5.35
CA GLY A 240 -1.36 22.99 -4.44
C GLY A 240 -0.64 23.44 -3.17
N GLY A 241 0.64 23.83 -3.25
CA GLY A 241 1.47 24.27 -2.10
C GLY A 241 1.27 23.42 -0.83
N ASN A 242 1.05 24.09 0.32
CA ASN A 242 0.70 23.45 1.61
C ASN A 242 -0.80 23.11 1.74
N GLY A 243 -1.51 22.97 0.62
CA GLY A 243 -2.97 22.96 0.56
C GLY A 243 -3.55 24.37 0.51
N ASN A 244 -4.54 24.59 -0.35
CA ASN A 244 -5.31 25.82 -0.41
C ASN A 244 -6.75 25.55 -0.84
N LEU A 245 -7.63 26.55 -0.69
CA LEU A 245 -9.05 26.39 -0.98
C LEU A 245 -9.33 25.96 -2.43
N VAL A 246 -8.55 26.46 -3.41
CA VAL A 246 -8.74 26.11 -4.83
C VAL A 246 -8.39 24.64 -5.06
N ALA A 247 -7.28 24.17 -4.50
CA ALA A 247 -6.89 22.77 -4.53
C ALA A 247 -7.96 21.87 -3.90
N SER A 248 -8.42 22.19 -2.68
CA SER A 248 -9.45 21.40 -2.00
C SER A 248 -10.78 21.36 -2.76
N LEU A 249 -11.20 22.47 -3.40
CA LEU A 249 -12.42 22.49 -4.22
C LEU A 249 -12.27 21.66 -5.51
N ALA A 250 -11.08 21.65 -6.12
CA ALA A 250 -10.80 20.84 -7.29
C ALA A 250 -10.82 19.34 -6.94
N GLU A 251 -10.17 18.95 -5.85
CA GLU A 251 -10.19 17.57 -5.33
C GLU A 251 -11.61 17.15 -4.94
N ALA A 252 -12.36 18.00 -4.24
CA ALA A 252 -13.75 17.71 -3.90
C ALA A 252 -14.61 17.48 -5.16
N ALA A 253 -14.46 18.31 -6.20
CA ALA A 253 -15.16 18.12 -7.46
C ALA A 253 -14.79 16.78 -8.12
N PHE A 254 -13.51 16.40 -8.10
CA PHE A 254 -13.07 15.10 -8.59
C PHE A 254 -13.67 13.92 -7.79
N LEU A 255 -13.72 14.03 -6.46
CA LEU A 255 -14.33 13.03 -5.57
C LEU A 255 -15.84 12.85 -5.82
N THR A 256 -16.58 13.91 -6.18
CA THR A 256 -17.99 13.75 -6.61
C THR A 256 -18.13 12.91 -7.89
N GLY A 257 -17.08 12.80 -8.68
CA GLY A 257 -16.99 11.90 -9.82
C GLY A 257 -16.79 10.45 -9.42
N LEU A 258 -15.98 10.21 -8.39
CA LEU A 258 -15.71 8.87 -7.86
C LEU A 258 -16.92 8.27 -7.13
N GLU A 259 -17.78 9.11 -6.54
CA GLU A 259 -18.97 8.68 -5.79
C GLU A 259 -20.13 8.22 -6.70
N LYS A 260 -20.17 8.67 -7.96
CA LYS A 260 -21.24 8.37 -8.92
C LYS A 260 -21.19 6.94 -9.46
#